data_AF-A0A1U7MSC8-F1
#
_entry.id   AF-A0A1U7MSC8-F1
#
_cell.length_a   1.000
_cell.length_b   1.000
_cell.length_c   1.000
_cell.angle_alpha   90.00
_cell.angle_beta   90.00
_cell.angle_gamma   90.00
#
_symmetry.space_group_name_H-M   'P 1'
#
loop_
_entity.id
_entity.type
_entity.pdbx_description
1 polymer ?
#
loop_
_entity_poly.entity_id
_entity_poly.type
_entity_poly.pdbx_seq_one_letter_code
_entity_poly.pdbx_strand_id
1 'polypeptide(L)'
;MSSIRPVDPRPRTRLRRHVAALVARLADLGGDPHASHDERLRAGTLILASVLIALLSTVWVSTYLAFGLPRSAAIPALYQALTVTGLVVLVRTRRFGLFRTRQLLAMLVLPGLLQASLGGFVASSGMVLWALFVPLAALALLGVRHSVAWLLAFLAELTVLAALDPVLRQNPADLPSGIVIWFFVLNVLGLTLSAYAMLGYLLRRAESSGPPGTGGRA
;
A
#
# COMPACT_ATOMS: atom_id res chain seq x y z
N MET A 1 32.52 16.68 40.07
CA MET A 1 32.41 15.48 39.22
C MET A 1 30.95 15.15 38.94
N SER A 2 30.32 15.81 37.95
CA SER A 2 28.96 15.47 37.50
C SER A 2 29.06 14.55 36.29
N SER A 3 28.81 13.26 36.50
CA SER A 3 28.79 12.24 35.45
C SER A 3 27.47 12.32 34.69
N ILE A 4 27.50 12.95 33.51
CA ILE A 4 26.40 12.90 32.54
C ILE A 4 26.30 11.45 32.04
N ARG A 5 25.28 10.71 32.50
CA ARG A 5 24.96 9.39 31.93
C ARG A 5 24.58 9.58 30.45
N PRO A 6 25.07 8.73 29.53
CA PRO A 6 24.67 8.81 28.14
C PRO A 6 23.17 8.54 28.04
N VAL A 7 22.43 9.50 27.48
CA VAL A 7 21.01 9.37 27.17
C VAL A 7 20.87 8.26 26.12
N ASP A 8 20.20 7.17 26.49
CA ASP A 8 19.88 6.03 25.62
C ASP A 8 19.21 6.54 24.32
N PRO A 9 19.71 6.19 23.11
CA PRO A 9 19.12 6.68 21.88
C PRO A 9 17.68 6.19 21.74
N ARG A 10 16.74 7.15 21.90
CA ARG A 10 15.27 7.07 21.83
C ARG A 10 14.72 5.91 20.96
N PRO A 11 13.57 5.30 21.34
CA PRO A 11 12.94 4.14 20.68
C PRO A 11 12.71 4.28 19.15
N ARG A 12 12.62 5.53 18.65
CA ARG A 12 12.57 5.87 17.22
C ARG A 12 13.75 5.33 16.40
N THR A 13 14.93 5.18 16.99
CA THR A 13 16.12 4.64 16.29
C THR A 13 16.10 3.12 16.17
N ARG A 14 15.42 2.42 17.10
CA ARG A 14 15.30 0.96 17.06
C ARG A 14 14.27 0.54 16.01
N LEU A 15 13.07 1.11 16.02
CA LEU A 15 12.03 0.77 15.04
C LEU A 15 12.50 1.03 13.60
N ARG A 16 13.14 2.20 13.34
CA ARG A 16 13.70 2.51 12.02
C ARG A 16 14.74 1.49 11.56
N ARG A 17 15.62 1.03 12.47
CA ARG A 17 16.61 -0.01 12.17
C ARG A 17 15.96 -1.35 11.84
N HIS A 18 14.90 -1.74 12.55
CA HIS A 18 14.19 -3.00 12.28
C HIS A 18 13.46 -2.96 10.94
N VAL A 19 12.75 -1.85 10.65
CA VAL A 19 12.09 -1.67 9.35
C VAL A 19 13.12 -1.66 8.21
N ALA A 20 14.24 -0.95 8.37
CA ALA A 20 15.30 -0.93 7.38
C ALA A 20 15.91 -2.33 7.16
N ALA A 21 16.16 -3.09 8.23
CA ALA A 21 16.66 -4.46 8.14
C ALA A 21 15.66 -5.41 7.45
N LEU A 22 14.37 -5.26 7.75
CA LEU A 22 13.31 -6.04 7.10
C LEU A 22 13.21 -5.69 5.61
N VAL A 23 13.21 -4.40 5.25
CA VAL A 23 13.22 -3.95 3.85
C VAL A 23 14.45 -4.49 3.12
N ALA A 24 15.64 -4.46 3.73
CA ALA A 24 16.85 -5.00 3.14
C ALA A 24 16.74 -6.52 2.90
N ARG A 25 16.26 -7.28 3.88
CA ARG A 25 16.02 -8.73 3.72
C ARG A 25 14.99 -9.04 2.64
N LEU A 26 13.91 -8.25 2.56
CA LEU A 26 12.88 -8.40 1.51
C LEU A 26 13.41 -7.98 0.13
N ALA A 27 14.29 -6.98 0.08
CA ALA A 27 14.97 -6.57 -1.15
C ALA A 27 15.93 -7.66 -1.67
N ASP A 28 16.57 -8.43 -0.78
CA ASP A 28 17.39 -9.60 -1.15
C ASP A 28 16.55 -10.74 -1.75
N LEU A 29 15.31 -10.89 -1.28
CA LEU A 29 14.35 -11.88 -1.81
C LEU A 29 13.82 -11.51 -3.19
N GLY A 30 13.64 -10.21 -3.46
CA GLY A 30 13.04 -9.71 -4.70
C GLY A 30 14.02 -9.26 -5.79
N GLY A 31 15.32 -9.17 -5.49
CA GLY A 31 16.32 -8.59 -6.36
C GLY A 31 16.97 -9.57 -7.33
N ASP A 32 17.17 -9.12 -8.57
CA ASP A 32 18.27 -9.57 -9.41
C ASP A 32 19.59 -9.22 -8.68
N PRO A 33 20.55 -10.15 -8.49
CA PRO A 33 21.86 -9.85 -7.91
C PRO A 33 22.60 -8.68 -8.59
N HIS A 34 22.25 -8.38 -9.84
CA HIS A 34 22.82 -7.28 -10.62
C HIS A 34 22.01 -5.98 -10.56
N ALA A 35 20.85 -5.96 -9.88
CA ALA A 35 20.04 -4.76 -9.74
C ALA A 35 20.76 -3.70 -8.90
N SER A 36 20.54 -2.43 -9.27
CA SER A 36 21.07 -1.30 -8.50
C SER A 36 20.50 -1.28 -7.06
N HIS A 37 21.25 -0.67 -6.15
CA HIS A 37 20.83 -0.51 -4.74
C HIS A 37 19.43 0.15 -4.63
N ASP A 38 19.18 1.16 -5.48
CA ASP A 38 17.91 1.87 -5.55
C ASP A 38 16.74 0.97 -5.97
N GLU A 39 16.94 0.10 -6.96
CA GLU A 39 15.92 -0.85 -7.42
C GLU A 39 15.59 -1.87 -6.34
N ARG A 40 16.61 -2.36 -5.63
CA ARG A 40 16.43 -3.27 -4.49
C ARG A 40 15.62 -2.62 -3.37
N LEU A 41 15.92 -1.38 -2.99
CA LEU A 41 15.13 -0.64 -1.99
C LEU A 41 13.68 -0.43 -2.41
N ARG A 42 13.44 -0.08 -3.68
CA ARG A 42 12.08 0.07 -4.23
C ARG A 42 11.32 -1.25 -4.17
N ALA A 43 11.97 -2.34 -4.52
CA ALA A 43 11.39 -3.67 -4.44
C ALA A 43 11.03 -4.08 -3.01
N GLY A 44 11.97 -3.95 -2.09
CA GLY A 44 11.74 -4.25 -0.67
C GLY A 44 10.61 -3.40 -0.07
N THR A 45 10.51 -2.13 -0.46
CA THR A 45 9.43 -1.22 0.00
C THR A 45 8.06 -1.69 -0.46
N LEU A 46 7.90 -2.02 -1.74
CA LEU A 46 6.61 -2.51 -2.25
C LEU A 46 6.24 -3.87 -1.65
N ILE A 47 7.21 -4.79 -1.52
CA ILE A 47 7.00 -6.09 -0.90
C ILE A 47 6.52 -5.91 0.54
N LEU A 48 7.20 -5.07 1.32
CA LEU A 48 6.82 -4.78 2.70
C LEU A 48 5.40 -4.22 2.79
N ALA A 49 5.09 -3.20 1.98
CA ALA A 49 3.75 -2.61 1.95
C ALA A 49 2.68 -3.65 1.60
N SER A 50 2.95 -4.50 0.60
CA SER A 50 2.03 -5.55 0.15
C SER A 50 1.74 -6.56 1.26
N VAL A 51 2.78 -7.00 1.98
CA VAL A 51 2.64 -7.92 3.12
C VAL A 51 1.87 -7.28 4.27
N LEU A 52 2.17 -6.02 4.62
CA LEU A 52 1.46 -5.31 5.68
C LEU A 52 -0.03 -5.14 5.35
N ILE A 53 -0.34 -4.77 4.11
CA ILE A 53 -1.72 -4.64 3.64
C ILE A 53 -2.40 -6.02 3.62
N ALA A 54 -1.72 -7.08 3.20
CA ALA A 54 -2.27 -8.43 3.23
C ALA A 54 -2.59 -8.88 4.67
N LEU A 55 -1.73 -8.57 5.64
CA LEU A 55 -2.01 -8.84 7.05
C LEU A 55 -3.20 -8.01 7.56
N LEU A 56 -3.22 -6.71 7.27
CA LEU A 56 -4.32 -5.82 7.64
C LEU A 56 -5.65 -6.28 7.02
N SER A 57 -5.63 -6.79 5.79
CA SER A 57 -6.81 -7.27 5.06
C SER A 57 -7.58 -8.38 5.81
N THR A 58 -6.91 -9.10 6.72
CA THR A 58 -7.51 -10.10 7.62
C THR A 58 -8.62 -9.51 8.49
N VAL A 59 -8.52 -8.22 8.85
CA VAL A 59 -9.57 -7.50 9.59
C VAL A 59 -10.87 -7.52 8.80
N TRP A 60 -10.83 -7.10 7.52
CA TRP A 60 -12.00 -7.10 6.66
C TRP A 60 -12.50 -8.50 6.34
N VAL A 61 -11.62 -9.45 6.02
CA VAL A 61 -12.01 -10.85 5.75
C VAL A 61 -12.79 -11.42 6.93
N SER A 62 -12.24 -11.31 8.13
CA SER A 62 -12.85 -11.86 9.35
C SER A 62 -14.18 -11.17 9.67
N THR A 63 -14.24 -9.85 9.57
CA THR A 63 -15.47 -9.10 9.80
C THR A 63 -16.55 -9.49 8.80
N TYR A 64 -16.27 -9.47 7.50
CA TYR A 64 -17.29 -9.79 6.50
C TYR A 64 -17.79 -11.24 6.60
N LEU A 65 -16.93 -12.20 6.95
CA LEU A 65 -17.38 -13.56 7.24
C LEU A 65 -18.29 -13.63 8.46
N ALA A 66 -17.96 -12.92 9.55
CA ALA A 66 -18.77 -12.89 10.76
C ALA A 66 -20.17 -12.30 10.53
N PHE A 67 -20.31 -11.39 9.56
CA PHE A 67 -21.59 -10.78 9.17
C PHE A 67 -22.29 -11.51 8.00
N GLY A 68 -21.83 -12.72 7.63
CA GLY A 68 -22.49 -13.52 6.59
C GLY A 68 -22.33 -12.96 5.17
N LEU A 69 -21.24 -12.23 4.91
CA LEU A 69 -20.91 -11.61 3.62
C LEU A 69 -19.73 -12.33 2.93
N PRO A 70 -19.83 -13.62 2.57
CA PRO A 70 -18.70 -14.40 2.03
C PRO A 70 -18.19 -13.86 0.69
N ARG A 71 -19.08 -13.30 -0.16
CA ARG A 71 -18.68 -12.66 -1.42
C ARG A 71 -17.75 -11.47 -1.17
N SER A 72 -18.11 -10.59 -0.25
CA SER A 72 -17.28 -9.43 0.11
C SER A 72 -16.00 -9.84 0.82
N ALA A 73 -16.04 -10.89 1.65
CA ALA A 73 -14.84 -11.45 2.30
C ALA A 73 -13.84 -12.08 1.32
N ALA A 74 -14.33 -12.70 0.24
CA ALA A 74 -13.49 -13.36 -0.76
C ALA A 74 -12.57 -12.38 -1.51
N ILE A 75 -12.96 -11.11 -1.64
CA ILE A 75 -12.20 -10.10 -2.38
C ILE A 75 -10.87 -9.71 -1.69
N PRO A 76 -10.84 -9.31 -0.40
CA PRO A 76 -9.59 -9.11 0.32
C PRO A 76 -8.83 -10.42 0.54
N ALA A 77 -9.51 -11.56 0.69
CA ALA A 77 -8.83 -12.86 0.73
C ALA A 77 -8.10 -13.18 -0.60
N LEU A 78 -8.69 -12.80 -1.75
CA LEU A 78 -8.04 -12.90 -3.05
C LEU A 78 -6.80 -12.01 -3.12
N TYR A 79 -6.84 -10.79 -2.57
CA TYR A 79 -5.65 -9.95 -2.47
C TYR A 79 -4.53 -10.64 -1.68
N GLN A 80 -4.85 -11.29 -0.55
CA GLN A 80 -3.88 -12.05 0.24
C GLN A 80 -3.28 -13.20 -0.58
N ALA A 81 -4.13 -13.99 -1.25
CA ALA A 81 -3.69 -15.12 -2.08
C ALA A 81 -2.81 -14.67 -3.26
N LEU A 82 -3.19 -13.59 -3.95
CA LEU A 82 -2.40 -12.98 -5.03
C LEU A 82 -1.05 -12.47 -4.52
N THR A 83 -1.03 -11.86 -3.34
CA THR A 83 0.21 -11.36 -2.73
C THR A 83 1.15 -12.52 -2.39
N VAL A 84 0.66 -13.56 -1.69
CA VAL A 84 1.47 -14.74 -1.33
C VAL A 84 1.99 -15.44 -2.59
N THR A 85 1.11 -15.71 -3.55
CA THR A 85 1.49 -16.35 -4.81
C THR A 85 2.49 -15.50 -5.59
N GLY A 86 2.27 -14.19 -5.65
CA GLY A 86 3.15 -13.23 -6.28
C GLY A 86 4.55 -13.24 -5.65
N LEU A 87 4.65 -13.29 -4.32
CA LEU A 87 5.92 -13.38 -3.60
C LEU A 87 6.64 -14.70 -3.85
N VAL A 88 5.92 -15.84 -3.84
CA VAL A 88 6.50 -17.14 -4.18
C VAL A 88 7.06 -17.15 -5.60
N VAL A 89 6.31 -16.62 -6.57
CA VAL A 89 6.77 -16.49 -7.96
C VAL A 89 7.94 -15.52 -8.06
N LEU A 90 7.93 -14.42 -7.30
CA LEU A 90 9.03 -13.46 -7.26
C LEU A 90 10.32 -14.09 -6.77
N VAL A 91 10.28 -14.84 -5.66
CA VAL A 91 11.46 -15.52 -5.10
C VAL A 91 12.06 -16.52 -6.10
N ARG A 92 11.21 -17.23 -6.86
CA ARG A 92 11.64 -18.21 -7.85
C ARG A 92 12.16 -17.61 -9.16
N THR A 93 11.52 -16.54 -9.64
CA THR A 93 11.80 -15.98 -10.98
C THR A 93 12.67 -14.73 -10.94
N ARG A 94 12.80 -14.08 -9.78
CA ARG A 94 13.43 -12.77 -9.58
C ARG A 94 12.86 -11.64 -10.45
N ARG A 95 11.66 -11.85 -11.04
CA ARG A 95 11.01 -10.88 -11.95
C ARG A 95 10.20 -9.85 -11.18
N PHE A 96 10.88 -8.90 -10.53
CA PHE A 96 10.22 -7.85 -9.74
C PHE A 96 9.20 -7.03 -10.55
N GLY A 97 9.50 -6.72 -11.82
CA GLY A 97 8.58 -5.96 -12.68
C GLY A 97 7.21 -6.62 -12.82
N LEU A 98 7.16 -7.96 -12.92
CA LEU A 98 5.91 -8.72 -13.01
C LEU A 98 5.13 -8.70 -11.70
N PHE A 99 5.81 -8.89 -10.56
CA PHE A 99 5.21 -8.78 -9.24
C PHE A 99 4.60 -7.38 -9.03
N ARG A 100 5.40 -6.34 -9.29
CA ARG A 100 4.97 -4.94 -9.17
C ARG A 100 3.70 -4.66 -9.96
N THR A 101 3.66 -4.99 -11.25
CA THR A 101 2.49 -4.70 -12.08
C THR A 101 1.25 -5.44 -11.60
N ARG A 102 1.36 -6.74 -11.26
CA ARG A 102 0.23 -7.52 -10.73
C ARG A 102 -0.28 -6.98 -9.40
N GLN A 103 0.63 -6.58 -8.52
CA GLN A 103 0.27 -6.04 -7.22
C GLN A 103 -0.43 -4.69 -7.34
N LEU A 104 0.06 -3.80 -8.21
CA LEU A 104 -0.58 -2.53 -8.49
C LEU A 104 -1.97 -2.72 -9.12
N LEU A 105 -2.14 -3.67 -10.05
CA LEU A 105 -3.45 -4.01 -10.61
C LEU A 105 -4.40 -4.55 -9.54
N ALA A 106 -3.95 -5.46 -8.69
CA ALA A 106 -4.77 -6.01 -7.61
C ALA A 106 -5.20 -4.90 -6.62
N MET A 107 -4.29 -3.99 -6.28
CA MET A 107 -4.56 -2.88 -5.37
C MET A 107 -5.41 -1.77 -6.01
N LEU A 108 -5.48 -1.71 -7.34
CA LEU A 108 -6.37 -0.81 -8.07
C LEU A 108 -7.79 -1.40 -8.05
N VAL A 109 -7.93 -2.60 -8.62
CA VAL A 109 -9.23 -3.19 -8.96
C VAL A 109 -9.98 -3.76 -7.76
N LEU A 110 -9.29 -4.45 -6.84
CA LEU A 110 -9.97 -5.20 -5.78
C LEU A 110 -10.71 -4.29 -4.77
N PRO A 111 -10.17 -3.13 -4.34
CA PRO A 111 -10.93 -2.19 -3.52
C PRO A 111 -12.22 -1.70 -4.18
N GLY A 112 -12.20 -1.43 -5.49
CA GLY A 112 -13.38 -1.04 -6.25
C GLY A 112 -14.42 -2.16 -6.35
N LEU A 113 -13.98 -3.40 -6.60
CA LEU A 113 -14.88 -4.57 -6.58
C LEU A 113 -15.51 -4.80 -5.20
N LEU A 114 -14.73 -4.64 -4.13
CA LEU A 114 -15.22 -4.75 -2.76
C LEU A 114 -16.21 -3.63 -2.44
N GLN A 115 -15.95 -2.42 -2.90
CA GLN A 115 -16.89 -1.31 -2.77
C GLN A 115 -18.23 -1.61 -3.46
N ALA A 116 -18.17 -2.13 -4.69
CA ALA A 116 -19.37 -2.52 -5.42
C ALA A 116 -20.11 -3.67 -4.72
N SER A 117 -19.40 -4.67 -4.21
CA SER A 117 -20.03 -5.82 -3.54
C SER A 117 -20.72 -5.49 -2.22
N LEU A 118 -20.31 -4.40 -1.57
CA LEU A 118 -20.92 -3.90 -0.33
C LEU A 118 -22.08 -2.92 -0.59
N GLY A 119 -22.29 -2.49 -1.83
CA GLY A 119 -23.40 -1.61 -2.19
C GLY A 119 -23.08 -0.12 -2.14
N GLY A 120 -21.89 0.27 -2.58
CA GLY A 120 -21.55 1.67 -2.86
C GLY A 120 -20.62 2.32 -1.84
N PHE A 121 -20.44 3.63 -1.96
CA PHE A 121 -19.42 4.37 -1.18
C PHE A 121 -19.66 4.32 0.32
N VAL A 122 -20.92 4.49 0.75
CA VAL A 122 -21.25 4.56 2.18
C VAL A 122 -21.13 3.19 2.84
N ALA A 123 -21.78 2.17 2.27
CA ALA A 123 -21.78 0.81 2.85
C ALA A 123 -20.39 0.16 2.86
N SER A 124 -19.51 0.55 1.93
CA SER A 124 -18.12 0.10 1.89
C SER A 124 -17.15 0.94 2.72
N SER A 125 -17.63 2.01 3.36
CA SER A 125 -16.79 2.96 4.09
C SER A 125 -15.72 3.63 3.22
N GLY A 126 -16.03 3.89 1.95
CA GLY A 126 -15.11 4.47 0.98
C GLY A 126 -13.93 3.55 0.65
N MET A 127 -14.17 2.25 0.49
CA MET A 127 -13.11 1.26 0.27
C MET A 127 -12.19 1.61 -0.92
N VAL A 128 -12.72 2.24 -1.97
CA VAL A 128 -11.94 2.69 -3.15
C VAL A 128 -10.78 3.63 -2.79
N LEU A 129 -10.79 4.27 -1.61
CA LEU A 129 -9.67 5.10 -1.14
C LEU A 129 -8.33 4.33 -1.10
N TRP A 130 -8.35 3.01 -0.87
CA TRP A 130 -7.14 2.20 -0.92
C TRP A 130 -6.50 2.15 -2.30
N ALA A 131 -7.29 2.28 -3.38
CA ALA A 131 -6.78 2.29 -4.74
C ALA A 131 -5.93 3.53 -5.06
N LEU A 132 -6.08 4.63 -4.30
CA LEU A 132 -5.20 5.81 -4.42
C LEU A 132 -3.73 5.51 -4.06
N PHE A 133 -3.47 4.42 -3.33
CA PHE A 133 -2.11 3.92 -3.11
C PHE A 133 -1.39 3.64 -4.44
N VAL A 134 -2.11 3.20 -5.46
CA VAL A 134 -1.54 2.75 -6.74
C VAL A 134 -0.84 3.86 -7.52
N PRO A 135 -1.47 5.02 -7.83
CA PRO A 135 -0.77 6.10 -8.52
C PRO A 135 0.39 6.67 -7.70
N LEU A 136 0.28 6.70 -6.36
CA LEU A 136 1.37 7.17 -5.49
C LEU A 136 2.56 6.18 -5.50
N ALA A 137 2.29 4.87 -5.45
CA ALA A 137 3.29 3.83 -5.62
C ALA A 137 3.92 3.87 -7.01
N ALA A 138 3.12 4.02 -8.06
CA ALA A 138 3.61 4.14 -9.42
C ALA A 138 4.53 5.36 -9.57
N LEU A 139 4.16 6.50 -8.99
CA LEU A 139 4.98 7.71 -8.99
C LEU A 139 6.35 7.47 -8.31
N ALA A 140 6.34 6.82 -7.14
CA ALA A 140 7.55 6.50 -6.40
C ALA A 140 8.45 5.47 -7.09
N LEU A 141 7.86 4.47 -7.76
CA LEU A 141 8.57 3.29 -8.26
C LEU A 141 8.92 3.37 -9.76
N LEU A 142 8.02 3.93 -10.58
CA LEU A 142 8.10 3.99 -12.04
C LEU A 142 8.43 5.40 -12.58
N GLY A 143 8.34 6.41 -11.73
CA GLY A 143 8.49 7.81 -12.10
C GLY A 143 7.23 8.42 -12.74
N VAL A 144 7.28 9.74 -12.96
CA VAL A 144 6.14 10.58 -13.32
C VAL A 144 5.44 10.12 -14.60
N ARG A 145 6.19 9.87 -15.68
CA ARG A 145 5.60 9.55 -16.99
C ARG A 145 4.71 8.31 -16.94
N HIS A 146 5.16 7.27 -16.25
CA HIS A 146 4.41 6.02 -16.13
C HIS A 146 3.30 6.10 -15.09
N SER A 147 3.42 6.94 -14.06
CA SER A 147 2.39 7.07 -13.02
C SER A 147 1.11 7.73 -13.50
N VAL A 148 1.18 8.57 -14.56
CA VAL A 148 -0.01 9.23 -15.13
C VAL A 148 -1.06 8.21 -15.58
N ALA A 149 -0.64 7.13 -16.26
CA ALA A 149 -1.58 6.10 -16.69
C ALA A 149 -2.31 5.43 -15.50
N TRP A 150 -1.60 5.18 -14.40
CA TRP A 150 -2.17 4.64 -13.16
C TRP A 150 -3.10 5.63 -12.47
N LEU A 151 -2.78 6.92 -12.49
CA LEU A 151 -3.64 7.98 -11.96
C LEU A 151 -4.93 8.07 -12.76
N LEU A 152 -4.85 8.08 -14.09
CA LEU A 152 -6.01 8.11 -14.96
C LEU A 152 -6.87 6.86 -14.79
N ALA A 153 -6.27 5.68 -14.62
CA ALA A 153 -6.99 4.44 -14.35
C ALA A 153 -7.76 4.50 -13.01
N PHE A 154 -7.11 5.00 -11.95
CA PHE A 154 -7.77 5.22 -10.65
C PHE A 154 -8.92 6.23 -10.74
N LEU A 155 -8.72 7.36 -11.43
CA LEU A 155 -9.77 8.37 -11.62
C LEU A 155 -10.94 7.81 -12.41
N ALA A 156 -10.67 7.04 -13.47
CA ALA A 156 -11.70 6.37 -14.26
C ALA A 156 -12.49 5.36 -13.42
N GLU A 157 -11.81 4.52 -12.62
CA GLU A 157 -12.47 3.59 -11.70
C GLU A 157 -13.36 4.33 -10.68
N LEU A 158 -12.86 5.42 -10.10
CA LEU A 158 -13.62 6.25 -9.16
C LEU A 158 -14.88 6.84 -9.83
N THR A 159 -14.76 7.35 -11.05
CA THR A 159 -15.90 7.88 -11.82
C THR A 159 -16.91 6.79 -12.18
N VAL A 160 -16.44 5.60 -12.58
CA VAL A 160 -17.33 4.47 -12.88
C VAL A 160 -18.08 4.04 -11.62
N LEU A 161 -17.40 3.91 -10.47
CA LEU A 161 -18.05 3.58 -9.21
C LEU A 161 -19.07 4.66 -8.79
N ALA A 162 -18.77 5.94 -9.00
CA ALA A 162 -19.70 7.04 -8.75
C ALA A 162 -20.95 6.96 -9.63
N ALA A 163 -20.79 6.65 -10.92
CA ALA A 163 -21.90 6.48 -11.85
C ALA A 163 -22.77 5.25 -11.50
N LEU A 164 -22.16 4.18 -10.97
CA LEU A 164 -22.85 2.96 -10.57
C LEU A 164 -23.48 3.04 -9.17
N ASP A 165 -23.07 3.99 -8.32
CA ASP A 165 -23.52 4.08 -6.92
C ASP A 165 -25.05 4.08 -6.74
N PRO A 166 -25.85 4.81 -7.55
CA PRO A 166 -27.31 4.79 -7.44
C PRO A 166 -27.94 3.39 -7.60
N VAL A 167 -27.31 2.51 -8.39
CA VAL A 167 -27.74 1.13 -8.61
C VAL A 167 -27.20 0.24 -7.49
N LEU A 168 -25.93 0.39 -7.12
CA LEU A 168 -25.28 -0.42 -6.09
C LEU A 168 -25.94 -0.25 -4.71
N ARG A 169 -26.37 0.98 -4.38
CA ARG A 169 -26.99 1.30 -3.08
C ARG A 169 -28.42 0.81 -2.92
N GLN A 170 -29.00 0.15 -3.93
CA GLN A 170 -30.35 -0.43 -3.85
C GLN A 170 -30.41 -1.63 -2.89
N ASN A 171 -29.31 -2.38 -2.77
CA ASN A 171 -29.19 -3.54 -1.89
C ASN A 171 -27.86 -3.48 -1.14
N PRO A 172 -27.70 -2.53 -0.20
CA PRO A 172 -26.45 -2.37 0.53
C PRO A 172 -26.23 -3.55 1.50
N ALA A 173 -24.96 -3.83 1.80
CA ALA A 173 -24.62 -4.77 2.85
C ALA A 173 -25.14 -4.27 4.21
N ASP A 174 -25.79 -5.17 4.95
CA ASP A 174 -26.36 -4.86 6.27
C ASP A 174 -25.28 -4.95 7.35
N LEU A 175 -24.46 -3.90 7.43
CA LEU A 175 -23.42 -3.75 8.45
C LEU A 175 -23.86 -2.71 9.50
N PRO A 176 -23.63 -2.99 10.80
CA PRO A 176 -23.87 -2.00 11.85
C PRO A 176 -23.13 -0.69 11.57
N SER A 177 -23.80 0.43 11.82
CA SER A 177 -23.25 1.77 11.58
C SER A 177 -21.90 2.00 12.27
N GLY A 178 -21.70 1.45 13.47
CA GLY A 178 -20.42 1.50 14.17
C GLY A 178 -19.27 0.87 13.38
N ILE A 179 -19.49 -0.26 12.71
CA ILE A 179 -18.47 -0.91 11.87
C ILE A 179 -18.19 -0.04 10.64
N VAL A 180 -19.23 0.47 9.99
CA VAL A 180 -19.09 1.35 8.82
C VAL A 180 -18.24 2.58 9.17
N ILE A 181 -18.48 3.21 10.32
CA ILE A 181 -17.72 4.37 10.79
C ILE A 181 -16.27 4.00 11.10
N TRP A 182 -16.03 2.91 11.84
CA TRP A 182 -14.67 2.48 12.19
C TRP A 182 -13.85 2.09 10.95
N PHE A 183 -14.48 1.43 9.98
CA PHE A 183 -13.84 1.11 8.70
C PHE A 183 -13.56 2.37 7.89
N PHE A 184 -14.43 3.38 7.95
CA PHE A 184 -14.17 4.66 7.29
C PHE A 184 -12.94 5.34 7.89
N VAL A 185 -12.86 5.40 9.21
CA VAL A 185 -11.67 5.91 9.93
C VAL A 185 -10.42 5.12 9.56
N LEU A 186 -10.51 3.79 9.54
CA LEU A 186 -9.39 2.91 9.17
C LEU A 186 -8.92 3.15 7.72
N ASN A 187 -9.86 3.31 6.77
CA ASN A 187 -9.54 3.56 5.36
C ASN A 187 -8.86 4.91 5.17
N VAL A 188 -9.39 5.97 5.79
CA VAL A 188 -8.78 7.31 5.76
C VAL A 188 -7.39 7.30 6.42
N LEU A 189 -7.25 6.64 7.56
CA LEU A 189 -5.97 6.53 8.27
C LEU A 189 -4.94 5.76 7.43
N GLY A 190 -5.33 4.63 6.86
CA GLY A 190 -4.48 3.80 6.00
C GLY A 190 -3.98 4.56 4.77
N LEU A 191 -4.87 5.29 4.10
CA LEU A 191 -4.52 6.15 2.98
C LEU A 191 -3.57 7.28 3.40
N THR A 192 -3.90 7.99 4.49
CA THR A 192 -3.10 9.13 4.97
C THR A 192 -1.69 8.71 5.33
N LEU A 193 -1.53 7.62 6.08
CA LEU A 193 -0.22 7.09 6.45
C LEU A 193 0.58 6.64 5.23
N SER A 194 -0.07 6.00 4.26
CA SER A 194 0.57 5.56 3.02
C SER A 194 1.06 6.74 2.18
N ALA A 195 0.21 7.76 1.98
CA ALA A 195 0.55 8.96 1.25
C ALA A 195 1.69 9.74 1.94
N TYR A 196 1.62 9.90 3.26
CA TYR A 196 2.68 10.55 4.04
C TYR A 196 4.02 9.80 3.93
N ALA A 197 4.01 8.47 4.04
CA ALA A 197 5.21 7.65 3.91
C ALA A 197 5.83 7.75 2.50
N MET A 198 5.00 7.74 1.45
CA MET A 198 5.44 7.87 0.05
C MET A 198 5.99 9.26 -0.25
N LEU A 199 5.32 10.32 0.20
CA LEU A 199 5.82 11.68 0.05
C LEU A 199 7.16 11.87 0.78
N GLY A 200 7.25 11.36 2.02
CA GLY A 200 8.51 11.37 2.77
C GLY A 200 9.63 10.56 2.09
N TYR A 201 9.30 9.48 1.37
CA TYR A 201 10.27 8.74 0.55
C TYR A 201 10.74 9.57 -0.65
N LEU A 202 9.82 10.20 -1.38
CA LEU A 202 10.12 11.06 -2.51
C LEU A 202 10.96 12.27 -2.12
N LEU A 203 10.65 12.91 -1.00
CA LEU A 203 11.39 14.08 -0.50
C LEU A 203 12.83 13.72 -0.14
N ARG A 204 13.04 12.64 0.63
CA ARG A 204 14.38 12.15 0.96
C ARG A 204 15.21 11.81 -0.29
N ARG A 205 14.55 11.30 -1.33
CA ARG A 205 15.19 11.01 -2.61
C ARG A 205 15.59 12.28 -3.35
N ALA A 206 14.76 13.33 -3.30
CA ALA A 206 15.10 14.62 -3.90
C ALA A 206 16.31 15.25 -3.20
N GLU A 207 16.37 15.18 -1.87
CA GLU A 207 17.51 15.67 -1.06
C GLU A 207 18.81 14.91 -1.37
N SER A 208 18.75 13.58 -1.51
CA SER A 208 19.94 12.77 -1.85
C SER A 208 20.41 12.94 -3.30
N SER A 209 19.58 13.55 -4.15
CA SER A 209 19.89 13.82 -5.57
C SER A 209 20.34 15.26 -5.81
N GLY A 210 20.49 16.08 -4.75
CA GLY A 210 21.02 17.45 -4.83
C GLY A 210 22.47 17.50 -5.35
N PRO A 211 22.91 18.61 -5.96
CA PRO A 211 24.19 18.69 -6.65
C PRO A 211 25.37 18.39 -5.72
N PRO A 212 26.48 17.78 -6.23
CA PRO A 212 27.64 17.52 -5.42
C PRO A 212 28.28 18.84 -4.95
N GLY A 213 28.21 19.10 -3.65
CA GLY A 213 29.10 20.01 -2.94
C GLY A 213 28.74 21.51 -3.00
N THR A 214 28.05 21.99 -1.96
CA THR A 214 28.41 23.25 -1.29
C THR A 214 28.66 23.03 0.20
N GLY A 215 29.16 21.85 0.56
CA GLY A 215 29.63 21.53 1.91
C GLY A 215 31.14 21.42 1.92
N GLY A 216 31.82 22.57 1.99
CA GLY A 216 33.27 22.61 2.19
C GLY A 216 33.97 23.79 1.54
N ARG A 217 33.86 24.98 2.15
CA ARG A 217 34.93 25.98 2.35
C ARG A 217 34.35 27.30 2.87
N ALA A 218 34.41 27.48 4.18
CA ALA A 218 34.85 28.68 4.90
C ALA A 218 34.75 28.37 6.40
#